data_AF-A0A1V2QY65-F1
#
_entry.id   AF-A0A1V2QY65-F1
#
_cell.length_a   1.000
_cell.length_b   1.000
_cell.length_c   1.000
_cell.angle_alpha   90.00
_cell.angle_beta   90.00
_cell.angle_gamma   90.00
#
_symmetry.space_group_name_H-M   'P 1'
#
loop_
_entity.id
_entity.type
_entity.pdbx_description
1 polymer ?
#
loop_
_entity_poly.entity_id
_entity_poly.type
_entity_poly.pdbx_seq_one_letter_code
_entity_poly.pdbx_strand_id
1 'polypeptide(L)'
;VTLTLGGKIYTGTVDANGNWQITLPSGDLLALPQGENAFTITVTDIAGNQASTTTQVTISFSSAVLTLNAIAGDDILNTDEGSRDQLLSGTASLSEAGR
;
A
#
# COMPACT_ATOMS: atom_id res chain seq x y z
N VAL A 1 7.19 -9.18 23.14
CA VAL A 1 6.23 -8.19 22.58
C VAL A 1 5.33 -8.90 21.59
N THR A 2 4.06 -8.53 21.53
CA THR A 2 3.09 -9.05 20.56
C THR A 2 2.47 -7.89 19.78
N LEU A 3 2.21 -8.11 18.49
CA LEU A 3 1.51 -7.19 17.61
C LEU A 3 0.27 -7.89 17.08
N THR A 4 -0.88 -7.25 17.22
CA THR A 4 -2.13 -7.68 16.59
C THR A 4 -2.42 -6.77 15.40
N LEU A 5 -2.60 -7.38 14.23
CA LEU A 5 -2.87 -6.70 12.97
C LEU A 5 -3.82 -7.53 12.11
N GLY A 6 -4.95 -6.96 11.70
CA GLY A 6 -5.93 -7.65 10.86
C GLY A 6 -6.45 -8.96 11.48
N GLY A 7 -6.50 -9.04 12.80
CA GLY A 7 -6.86 -10.27 13.54
C GLY A 7 -5.75 -11.32 13.66
N LYS A 8 -4.58 -11.10 13.04
CA LYS A 8 -3.39 -11.96 13.20
C LYS A 8 -2.50 -11.46 14.34
N ILE A 9 -1.79 -12.38 14.99
CA ILE A 9 -0.85 -12.10 16.07
C ILE A 9 0.56 -12.40 15.58
N TYR A 10 1.46 -11.44 15.77
CA TYR A 10 2.88 -11.54 15.49
C TYR A 10 3.66 -11.36 16.78
N THR A 11 4.77 -12.06 16.92
CA THR A 11 5.59 -12.02 18.13
C THR A 11 6.99 -11.51 17.80
N GLY A 12 7.55 -10.75 18.74
CA GLY A 12 8.92 -10.26 18.68
C GLY A 12 9.58 -10.35 20.05
N THR A 13 10.91 -10.36 20.04
CA THR A 13 11.72 -10.29 21.24
C THR A 13 12.07 -8.83 21.55
N VAL A 14 12.13 -8.50 22.84
CA VAL A 14 12.63 -7.21 23.32
C VAL A 14 14.09 -7.41 23.70
N ASP A 15 14.97 -6.53 23.23
CA ASP A 15 16.39 -6.56 23.57
C ASP A 15 16.64 -5.98 24.99
N ALA A 16 17.89 -6.03 25.46
CA ALA A 16 18.27 -5.54 26.79
C ALA A 16 18.08 -4.02 26.97
N ASN A 17 17.95 -3.26 25.88
CA ASN A 17 17.74 -1.82 25.89
C ASN A 17 16.25 -1.45 25.71
N GLY A 18 15.35 -2.44 25.59
CA GLY A 18 13.92 -2.21 25.39
C GLY A 18 13.49 -2.06 23.92
N ASN A 19 14.40 -2.21 22.96
CA ASN A 19 14.04 -2.17 21.54
C ASN A 19 13.43 -3.50 21.11
N TRP A 20 12.58 -3.46 20.10
CA TRP A 20 11.98 -4.65 19.54
C TRP A 20 11.73 -4.47 18.05
N GLN A 21 11.68 -5.59 17.34
CA GLN A 21 11.33 -5.63 15.92
C GLN A 21 10.41 -6.82 15.67
N ILE A 22 9.43 -6.61 14.79
CA ILE A 22 8.55 -7.65 14.26
C ILE A 22 8.57 -7.53 12.75
N THR A 23 8.95 -8.60 12.07
CA THR A 23 8.89 -8.67 10.60
C THR A 23 7.51 -9.15 10.18
N LEU A 24 6.86 -8.38 9.31
CA LEU A 24 5.55 -8.71 8.76
C LEU A 24 5.71 -9.29 7.35
N PRO A 25 5.09 -10.44 7.02
CA PRO A 25 5.05 -10.94 5.66
C PRO A 25 4.34 -9.97 4.74
N SER A 26 4.88 -9.74 3.54
CA SER A 26 4.26 -8.84 2.54
C SER A 26 2.85 -9.29 2.16
N GLY A 27 2.61 -10.60 2.05
CA GLY A 27 1.28 -11.16 1.77
C GLY A 27 0.23 -10.79 2.83
N ASP A 28 0.64 -10.67 4.10
CA ASP A 28 -0.28 -10.28 5.17
C ASP A 28 -0.60 -8.78 5.14
N LEU A 29 0.36 -7.95 4.72
CA LEU A 29 0.12 -6.53 4.49
C LEU A 29 -0.82 -6.30 3.30
N LEU A 30 -0.63 -7.05 2.21
CA LEU A 30 -1.48 -7.01 1.01
C LEU A 30 -2.92 -7.47 1.26
N ALA A 31 -3.14 -8.28 2.28
CA ALA A 31 -4.47 -8.77 2.67
C ALA A 31 -5.27 -7.74 3.51
N LEU A 32 -4.65 -6.64 3.95
CA LEU A 32 -5.34 -5.61 4.72
C LEU A 32 -6.20 -4.70 3.83
N PRO A 33 -7.33 -4.19 4.34
CA PRO A 33 -8.12 -3.21 3.62
C PRO A 33 -7.35 -1.91 3.38
N GLN A 34 -7.61 -1.23 2.26
CA GLN A 34 -7.13 0.13 2.04
C GLN A 34 -7.67 1.07 3.14
N GLY A 35 -6.85 2.06 3.51
CA GLY A 35 -7.18 3.05 4.53
C GLY A 35 -6.54 2.73 5.87
N GLU A 36 -7.12 3.29 6.94
CA GLU A 36 -6.58 3.16 8.29
C GLU A 36 -6.80 1.77 8.87
N ASN A 37 -5.72 1.18 9.36
CA ASN A 37 -5.69 -0.10 10.03
C ASN A 37 -5.10 0.08 11.43
N ALA A 38 -5.78 -0.47 12.44
CA ALA A 38 -5.29 -0.44 13.81
C ALA A 38 -4.17 -1.48 14.00
N PHE A 39 -3.03 -1.01 14.48
CA PHE A 39 -1.89 -1.81 14.90
C PHE A 39 -1.80 -1.72 16.41
N THR A 40 -2.12 -2.81 17.10
CA THR A 40 -2.06 -2.87 18.56
C THR A 40 -0.85 -3.67 19.01
N ILE A 41 0.05 -3.03 19.73
CA ILE A 41 1.22 -3.64 20.31
C ILE A 41 0.95 -3.87 21.80
N THR A 42 1.23 -5.08 22.28
CA THR A 42 1.14 -5.44 23.70
C THR A 42 2.49 -5.97 24.17
N VAL A 43 2.93 -5.51 25.33
CA VAL A 43 4.11 -6.01 26.03
C VAL A 43 3.65 -6.62 27.34
N THR A 44 4.20 -7.80 27.66
CA THR A 44 3.95 -8.49 28.93
C THR A 44 5.29 -8.69 29.62
N ASP A 45 5.39 -8.29 30.88
CA ASP A 45 6.59 -8.52 31.69
C ASP A 45 6.63 -9.95 32.28
N ILE A 46 7.72 -10.30 32.96
CA ILE A 46 7.89 -11.63 33.56
C ILE A 46 6.88 -11.93 34.68
N ALA A 47 6.29 -10.88 35.29
CA ALA A 47 5.31 -10.98 36.36
C ALA A 47 3.87 -11.09 35.82
N GLY A 48 3.68 -10.97 34.50
CA GLY A 48 2.39 -11.05 33.82
C GLY A 48 1.67 -9.71 33.66
N ASN A 49 2.28 -8.58 34.03
CA ASN A 49 1.69 -7.26 33.80
C ASN A 49 1.70 -6.95 32.31
N GLN A 50 0.61 -6.37 31.81
CA GLN A 50 0.48 -6.01 30.41
C GLN A 50 0.39 -4.50 30.22
N ALA A 51 1.08 -4.00 29.20
CA ALA A 51 0.91 -2.65 28.67
C ALA A 51 0.62 -2.75 27.17
N SER A 52 -0.26 -1.89 26.66
CA SER A 52 -0.60 -1.88 25.23
C SER A 52 -0.62 -0.47 24.65
N THR A 53 -0.40 -0.37 23.35
CA THR A 53 -0.49 0.87 22.56
C THR A 53 -1.07 0.54 21.20
N THR A 54 -2.01 1.36 20.74
CA THR A 54 -2.59 1.23 19.40
C THR A 54 -2.17 2.43 18.57
N THR A 55 -1.69 2.16 17.35
CA THR A 55 -1.41 3.17 16.33
C THR A 55 -2.23 2.90 15.09
N GLN A 56 -2.58 3.96 14.36
CA GLN A 56 -3.22 3.81 13.04
C GLN A 56 -2.13 3.82 11.98
N VAL A 57 -2.20 2.85 11.06
CA VAL A 57 -1.33 2.79 9.89
C VAL A 57 -2.21 2.80 8.66
N THR A 58 -1.91 3.70 7.73
CA THR A 58 -2.63 3.78 6.46
C THR A 58 -2.01 2.82 5.46
N ILE A 59 -2.83 1.89 4.97
CA ILE A 59 -2.47 0.99 3.87
C ILE A 59 -3.00 1.57 2.56
N SER A 60 -2.13 1.76 1.57
CA SER A 60 -2.51 2.26 0.25
C SER A 60 -1.97 1.37 -0.85
N PHE A 61 -2.86 0.92 -1.73
CA PHE A 61 -2.55 0.12 -2.92
C PHE A 61 -3.07 0.81 -4.19
N SER A 62 -3.00 2.14 -4.24
CA SER A 62 -3.46 2.91 -5.38
C SER A 62 -2.66 2.54 -6.63
N SER A 63 -3.37 2.04 -7.65
CA SER A 63 -2.79 1.84 -8.97
C SER A 63 -2.86 3.14 -9.73
N ALA A 64 -1.80 3.46 -10.48
CA ALA A 64 -1.84 4.58 -11.39
C ALA A 64 -2.88 4.30 -12.49
N VAL A 65 -3.74 5.28 -12.76
CA VAL A 65 -4.68 5.21 -13.89
C VAL A 65 -4.03 5.89 -15.09
N LEU A 66 -4.01 5.18 -16.22
CA LEU A 66 -3.59 5.71 -17.51
C LEU A 66 -4.82 5.88 -18.40
N THR A 67 -4.91 7.02 -19.07
CA THR A 67 -5.94 7.30 -20.06
C THR A 67 -5.29 7.69 -21.37
N LEU A 68 -5.85 7.21 -22.48
CA LEU A 68 -5.45 7.59 -23.82
C LEU A 68 -6.49 8.56 -24.38
N ASN A 69 -6.04 9.64 -25.01
CA ASN A 69 -6.90 10.51 -25.80
C ASN A 69 -7.26 9.80 -27.13
N ALA A 70 -8.33 10.26 -27.78
CA ALA A 70 -8.75 9.72 -29.06
C ALA A 70 -7.60 9.71 -30.09
N ILE A 71 -7.38 8.56 -30.72
CA ILE A 71 -6.40 8.43 -31.81
C ILE A 71 -6.97 9.15 -33.04
N ALA A 72 -6.12 9.82 -33.81
CA ALA A 72 -6.53 10.62 -34.98
C ALA A 72 -7.59 11.71 -34.68
N GLY A 73 -7.86 12.02 -33.40
CA GLY A 73 -8.82 13.03 -32.96
C GLY A 73 -10.26 12.53 -32.77
N ASP A 74 -10.66 11.43 -33.41
CA ASP A 74 -12.01 10.85 -33.34
C ASP A 74 -12.05 9.34 -33.03
N ASP A 75 -10.90 8.75 -32.72
CA ASP A 75 -10.70 7.33 -32.43
C ASP A 75 -10.96 6.40 -33.64
N ILE A 76 -10.94 6.96 -34.85
CA ILE A 76 -11.07 6.22 -36.10
C ILE A 76 -9.86 6.54 -36.97
N LEU A 77 -9.12 5.51 -37.37
CA LEU A 77 -8.02 5.68 -38.31
C LEU A 77 -8.52 5.49 -39.74
N ASN A 78 -8.52 6.55 -40.54
CA ASN A 78 -8.79 6.46 -41.98
C ASN A 78 -7.50 6.21 -42.80
N THR A 79 -7.66 6.05 -44.12
CA THR A 79 -6.56 5.71 -45.03
C THR A 79 -5.48 6.80 -45.12
N ASP A 80 -5.89 8.06 -45.07
CA ASP A 80 -4.98 9.19 -45.18
C ASP A 80 -4.22 9.40 -43.86
N GLU A 81 -4.90 9.25 -42.72
CA GLU A 81 -4.29 9.28 -41.39
C GLU A 81 -3.34 8.10 -41.17
N GLY A 82 -3.72 6.89 -41.59
CA GLY A 82 -2.88 5.70 -41.47
C GLY A 82 -1.59 5.75 -42.31
N SER A 83 -1.50 6.70 -43.25
CA SER A 83 -0.31 6.95 -44.06
C SER A 83 0.62 8.02 -43.48
N ARG A 84 0.31 8.55 -42.28
CA ARG A 84 1.08 9.59 -41.59
C ARG A 84 1.34 9.21 -40.13
N ASP A 85 2.34 9.83 -39.52
CA ASP A 85 2.59 9.68 -38.10
C ASP A 85 1.40 10.20 -37.28
N GLN A 86 0.92 9.39 -36.35
CA GLN A 86 -0.17 9.74 -35.44
C GLN A 86 0.39 10.09 -34.06
N LEU A 87 -0.10 11.19 -33.50
CA LEU A 87 0.25 11.57 -32.13
C LEU A 87 -0.59 10.77 -31.15
N LEU A 88 0.08 9.92 -30.37
CA LEU A 88 -0.52 9.29 -29.21
C LEU A 88 -0.33 10.20 -27.99
N SER A 89 -1.43 10.51 -27.32
CA SER A 89 -1.42 11.37 -26.13
C SER A 89 -2.40 10.86 -25.09
N GLY A 90 -2.23 11.29 -23.85
CA GLY A 90 -3.03 10.80 -22.75
C GLY A 90 -2.65 11.47 -21.43
N THR A 91 -3.21 10.96 -20.34
CA THR A 91 -2.88 11.43 -18.98
C THR A 91 -2.64 10.25 -18.04
N ALA A 92 -1.85 10.52 -16.99
CA ALA A 92 -1.61 9.60 -15.88
C ALA A 92 -2.11 10.22 -14.57
N SER A 93 -2.63 9.42 -13.65
CA SER A 93 -3.10 9.91 -12.35
C SER A 93 -1.95 10.51 -11.52
N LEU A 94 -2.15 11.74 -11.02
CA LEU A 94 -1.14 12.47 -10.24
C LEU A 94 -0.88 11.90 -8.85
N SER A 95 -1.82 11.13 -8.28
CA SER A 95 -1.67 10.53 -6.94
C SER A 95 -0.46 9.60 -6.84
N GLU A 96 0.00 9.05 -7.97
CA GLU A 96 1.09 8.08 -8.07
C GLU A 96 2.29 8.59 -8.89
N ALA A 97 2.34 9.88 -9.20
CA ALA A 97 3.45 10.43 -9.98
C ALA A 97 4.78 10.35 -9.20
N GLY A 98 5.71 9.52 -9.67
CA GLY A 98 7.09 9.43 -9.14
C GLY A 98 7.26 8.61 -7.86
N ARG A 99 6.31 7.72 -7.53
CA ARG A 99 6.47 6.72 -6.47
C ARG A 99 7.17 5.45 -6.94
#